data_AF-A0A352NU43-F1
#
_entry.id   AF-A0A352NU43-F1
#
_cell.length_a   1.000
_cell.length_b   1.000
_cell.length_c   1.000
_cell.angle_alpha   90.00
_cell.angle_beta   90.00
_cell.angle_gamma   90.00
#
_symmetry.space_group_name_H-M   'P 1'
#
loop_
_entity.id
_entity.type
_entity.pdbx_description
1 polymer ?
#
loop_
_entity_poly.entity_id
_entity_poly.type
_entity_poly.pdbx_seq_one_letter_code
_entity_poly.pdbx_strand_id
1 'polypeptide(L)'
;MANPFNIKEENIYTVPNFGSAFAPTYMTISVWVGCTMLAAMLKTTVAEFEGSENLSLREKYFGKMLFFVSISIIQSLIIVFTTKFILHVYTENFFLMIMVGLFSSIAFSTMVYSMVSIFENIGKAMAVLLIVVQLTGSGALYPIQLNPLLFRIFQPLFPFTYSLSGFRESIGGPFA
;
A
#
# COMPACT_ATOMS: atom_id res chain seq x y z
N MET A 1 5.17 -29.83 38.43
CA MET A 1 5.32 -29.24 37.08
C MET A 1 6.03 -27.91 37.27
N ALA A 2 7.32 -27.85 36.96
CA ALA A 2 8.12 -26.64 37.15
C ALA A 2 7.81 -25.66 36.01
N ASN A 3 7.29 -24.48 36.33
CA ASN A 3 7.23 -23.33 35.41
C ASN A 3 8.56 -22.58 35.53
N PRO A 4 9.56 -22.79 34.65
CA PRO A 4 10.91 -22.28 34.88
C PRO A 4 11.09 -20.82 34.44
N PHE A 5 10.06 -20.19 33.89
CA PHE A 5 10.18 -18.85 33.35
C PHE A 5 9.01 -17.99 33.83
N ASN A 6 9.33 -17.06 34.74
CA ASN A 6 8.47 -15.92 35.05
C ASN A 6 8.61 -14.94 33.89
N ILE A 7 8.04 -15.28 32.72
CA ILE A 7 8.03 -14.42 31.54
C ILE A 7 7.06 -13.28 31.86
N LYS A 8 7.60 -12.12 32.24
CA LYS A 8 6.84 -10.89 32.24
C LYS A 8 6.68 -10.47 30.78
N GLU A 9 5.57 -10.88 30.17
CA GLU A 9 5.16 -10.37 28.85
C GLU A 9 4.71 -8.91 29.01
N GLU A 10 5.66 -7.98 28.87
CA GLU A 10 5.34 -6.58 28.69
C GLU A 10 5.01 -6.38 27.21
N ASN A 11 3.71 -6.44 26.88
CA ASN A 11 3.24 -6.16 25.52
C ASN A 11 3.45 -4.66 25.25
N ILE A 12 4.56 -4.33 24.59
CA ILE A 12 4.90 -2.96 24.18
C ILE A 12 3.80 -2.37 23.28
N TYR A 13 3.03 -3.23 22.58
CA TYR A 13 1.86 -2.86 21.78
C TYR A 13 0.74 -3.89 21.94
N THR A 14 -0.23 -3.65 22.83
CA THR A 14 -1.42 -4.51 22.97
C THR A 14 -2.42 -4.25 21.85
N VAL A 15 -2.17 -4.79 20.65
CA VAL A 15 -3.21 -4.86 19.63
C VAL A 15 -4.25 -5.88 20.11
N PRO A 16 -5.49 -5.47 20.42
CA PRO A 16 -6.40 -6.26 21.25
C PRO A 16 -6.98 -7.49 20.55
N ASN A 17 -6.86 -7.59 19.23
CA ASN A 17 -7.39 -8.69 18.46
C ASN A 17 -6.54 -9.01 17.22
N PHE A 18 -6.63 -10.27 16.78
CA PHE A 18 -5.91 -10.78 15.62
C PHE A 18 -6.24 -10.01 14.33
N GLY A 19 -7.50 -9.60 14.16
CA GLY A 19 -7.94 -8.84 13.00
C GLY A 19 -7.20 -7.50 12.85
N SER A 20 -7.01 -6.79 13.96
CA SER A 20 -6.30 -5.52 14.00
C SER A 20 -4.80 -5.70 13.81
N ALA A 21 -4.23 -6.83 14.25
CA ALA A 21 -2.83 -7.15 14.01
C ALA A 21 -2.52 -7.39 12.51
N PHE A 22 -3.48 -7.97 11.78
CA PHE A 22 -3.35 -8.22 10.34
C PHE A 22 -3.89 -7.09 9.45
N ALA A 23 -4.66 -6.15 9.99
CA ALA A 23 -5.24 -5.04 9.24
C ALA A 23 -4.20 -4.23 8.43
N PRO A 24 -3.00 -3.88 8.95
CA PRO A 24 -1.99 -3.14 8.18
C PRO A 24 -1.60 -3.82 6.87
N THR A 25 -1.45 -5.15 6.90
CA THR A 25 -1.11 -5.96 5.73
C THR A 25 -2.25 -5.89 4.71
N TYR A 26 -3.48 -6.15 5.12
CA TYR A 26 -4.63 -6.14 4.20
C TYR A 26 -4.94 -4.75 3.66
N MET A 27 -4.78 -3.69 4.44
CA MET A 27 -4.94 -2.31 3.98
C MET A 27 -3.90 -1.99 2.90
N THR A 28 -2.62 -2.32 3.13
CA THR A 28 -1.55 -2.08 2.15
C THR A 28 -1.79 -2.85 0.84
N ILE A 29 -2.19 -4.13 0.93
CA ILE A 29 -2.58 -4.95 -0.24
C ILE A 29 -3.73 -4.28 -0.97
N SER A 30 -4.78 -3.89 -0.25
CA SER A 30 -6.00 -3.31 -0.83
C SER A 30 -5.71 -2.05 -1.63
N VAL A 31 -4.82 -1.17 -1.13
CA VAL A 31 -4.44 0.04 -1.87
C VAL A 31 -3.69 -0.32 -3.16
N TRP A 32 -2.69 -1.21 -3.11
CA TRP A 32 -1.94 -1.59 -4.32
C TRP A 32 -2.82 -2.30 -5.36
N VAL A 33 -3.66 -3.23 -4.90
CA VAL A 33 -4.61 -3.96 -5.76
C VAL A 33 -5.61 -2.98 -6.37
N GLY A 34 -6.10 -2.01 -5.61
CA GLY A 34 -6.95 -0.92 -6.13
C GLY A 34 -6.29 -0.16 -7.28
N CYS A 35 -5.04 0.30 -7.10
CA CYS A 35 -4.26 0.95 -8.15
C CYS A 35 -4.06 0.04 -9.39
N THR A 36 -3.77 -1.24 -9.16
CA THR A 36 -3.56 -2.22 -10.23
C THR A 36 -4.84 -2.49 -11.01
N MET A 37 -5.97 -2.61 -10.32
CA MET A 37 -7.29 -2.75 -10.95
C MET A 37 -7.66 -1.50 -11.75
N LEU A 38 -7.39 -0.30 -11.22
CA LEU A 38 -7.58 0.95 -11.97
C LEU A 38 -6.80 0.93 -13.28
N ALA A 39 -5.52 0.56 -13.24
CA ALA A 39 -4.68 0.47 -14.43
C ALA A 39 -5.09 -0.66 -15.38
N ALA A 40 -5.72 -1.72 -14.86
CA ALA A 40 -6.27 -2.79 -15.68
C ALA A 40 -7.53 -2.35 -16.43
N MET A 41 -8.45 -1.65 -15.76
CA MET A 41 -9.76 -1.25 -16.28
C MET A 41 -9.72 0.00 -17.16
N LEU A 42 -8.90 0.99 -16.80
CA LEU A 42 -8.80 2.26 -17.49
C LEU A 42 -7.65 2.26 -18.49
N LYS A 43 -7.87 2.88 -19.66
CA LYS A 43 -6.79 3.12 -20.62
C LYS A 43 -5.85 4.21 -20.09
N THR A 44 -4.55 3.93 -20.13
CA THR A 44 -3.49 4.88 -19.78
C THR A 44 -3.24 5.91 -20.88
N THR A 45 -3.63 5.61 -22.13
CA THR A 45 -3.59 6.53 -23.26
C THR A 45 -4.65 7.62 -23.14
N VAL A 46 -4.29 8.84 -23.53
CA VAL A 46 -5.23 9.97 -23.65
C VAL A 46 -6.10 9.74 -24.88
N ALA A 47 -7.42 9.85 -24.73
CA ALA A 47 -8.32 9.80 -25.89
C ALA A 47 -8.09 11.04 -26.76
N GLU A 48 -8.14 10.88 -28.08
CA GLU A 48 -8.02 12.01 -28.99
C GLU A 48 -9.28 12.88 -28.87
N PHE A 49 -9.10 14.17 -28.59
CA PHE A 49 -10.15 15.18 -28.56
C PHE A 49 -9.68 16.44 -29.31
N GLU A 50 -10.62 17.29 -29.73
CA GLU A 50 -10.30 18.54 -30.43
C GLU A 50 -9.36 19.41 -29.55
N GLY A 51 -8.18 19.73 -30.08
CA GLY A 51 -7.12 20.45 -29.35
C GLY A 51 -6.08 19.56 -28.66
N SER A 52 -6.23 18.23 -28.66
CA SER A 52 -5.25 17.31 -28.09
C SER A 52 -3.92 17.25 -28.86
N GLU A 53 -3.90 17.71 -30.12
CA GLU A 53 -2.67 17.84 -30.93
C GLU A 53 -1.72 18.91 -30.40
N ASN A 54 -2.25 19.94 -29.71
CA ASN A 54 -1.46 21.03 -29.15
C ASN A 54 -0.83 20.69 -27.79
N LEU A 55 -1.20 19.55 -27.18
CA LEU A 55 -0.71 19.16 -25.87
C LEU A 55 0.64 18.44 -25.97
N SER A 56 1.58 18.87 -25.13
CA SER A 56 2.87 18.20 -24.95
C SER A 56 2.68 16.78 -24.42
N LEU A 57 3.58 15.87 -24.80
CA LEU A 57 3.65 14.51 -24.25
C LEU A 57 3.67 14.50 -22.71
N ARG A 58 4.33 15.49 -22.10
CA ARG A 58 4.38 15.64 -20.64
C ARG A 58 3.02 15.99 -20.05
N GLU A 59 2.30 16.91 -20.67
CA GLU A 59 0.98 17.36 -20.21
C GLU A 59 -0.04 16.22 -20.31
N LYS A 60 0.00 15.45 -21.41
CA LYS A 60 -0.82 14.25 -21.59
C LYS A 60 -0.56 13.20 -20.49
N TYR A 61 0.71 12.94 -20.21
CA TYR A 61 1.11 11.98 -19.18
C TYR A 61 0.69 12.44 -17.77
N PHE A 62 1.07 13.65 -17.37
CA PHE A 62 0.76 14.16 -16.02
C PHE A 62 -0.74 14.37 -15.80
N GLY A 63 -1.47 14.85 -16.80
CA GLY A 63 -2.92 15.04 -16.71
C GLY A 63 -3.65 13.72 -16.48
N LYS A 64 -3.26 12.67 -17.20
CA LYS A 64 -3.83 11.34 -17.00
C LYS A 64 -3.36 10.71 -15.69
N MET A 65 -2.09 10.86 -15.32
CA MET A 65 -1.58 10.39 -14.02
C MET A 65 -2.37 10.99 -12.85
N LEU A 66 -2.63 12.31 -12.88
CA LEU A 66 -3.42 12.99 -11.84
C LEU A 66 -4.84 12.43 -11.74
N PHE A 67 -5.46 12.05 -12.84
CA PHE A 67 -6.76 11.37 -12.83
C PHE A 67 -6.70 10.01 -12.10
N PHE A 68 -5.68 9.20 -12.39
CA PHE A 68 -5.45 7.94 -11.68
C PHE A 68 -5.16 8.13 -10.19
N VAL A 69 -4.33 9.11 -9.83
CA VAL A 69 -4.01 9.44 -8.44
C VAL A 69 -5.26 9.91 -7.69
N SER A 70 -6.10 10.75 -8.31
CA SER A 70 -7.34 11.26 -7.71
C SER A 70 -8.31 10.13 -7.36
N ILE A 71 -8.51 9.17 -8.27
CA ILE A 71 -9.37 8.02 -7.99
C ILE A 71 -8.74 7.11 -6.93
N SER A 72 -7.42 6.92 -6.98
CA SER A 72 -6.70 6.13 -5.98
C SER A 72 -6.81 6.71 -4.57
N ILE A 73 -6.79 8.04 -4.43
CA ILE A 73 -7.00 8.73 -3.15
C ILE A 73 -8.39 8.42 -2.61
N ILE A 74 -9.42 8.51 -3.46
CA ILE A 74 -10.80 8.18 -3.07
C ILE A 74 -10.90 6.72 -2.60
N GLN A 75 -10.32 5.78 -3.36
CA GLN A 75 -10.30 4.36 -2.98
C GLN A 75 -9.58 4.12 -1.65
N SER A 76 -8.44 4.79 -1.43
CA SER A 76 -7.70 4.67 -0.18
C SER A 76 -8.47 5.21 1.01
N LEU A 77 -9.15 6.36 0.87
CA LEU A 77 -10.03 6.88 1.90
C LEU A 77 -11.14 5.87 2.22
N ILE A 78 -11.80 5.32 1.20
CA ILE A 78 -12.83 4.27 1.40
C ILE A 78 -12.25 3.10 2.22
N ILE A 79 -11.04 2.60 1.88
CA ILE A 79 -10.38 1.53 2.62
C ILE A 79 -10.17 1.91 4.10
N VAL A 80 -9.65 3.12 4.36
CA VAL A 80 -9.38 3.61 5.73
C VAL A 80 -10.68 3.74 6.54
N PHE A 81 -11.72 4.36 5.96
CA PHE A 81 -13.02 4.53 6.60
C PHE A 81 -13.73 3.19 6.84
N THR A 82 -13.78 2.31 5.85
CA THR A 82 -14.36 0.96 6.01
C THR A 82 -13.62 0.17 7.08
N THR A 83 -12.29 0.27 7.14
CA THR A 83 -11.50 -0.44 8.16
C THR A 83 -11.83 0.04 9.58
N LYS A 84 -11.98 1.35 9.79
CA LYS A 84 -12.31 1.90 11.11
C LYS A 84 -13.77 1.68 11.50
N PHE A 85 -14.71 2.02 10.62
CA PHE A 85 -16.14 2.15 10.98
C PHE A 85 -16.97 0.92 10.66
N ILE A 86 -16.59 0.11 9.68
CA ILE A 86 -17.34 -1.10 9.30
C ILE A 86 -16.68 -2.33 9.94
N LEU A 87 -15.38 -2.48 9.78
CA LEU A 87 -14.62 -3.61 10.33
C LEU A 87 -14.25 -3.43 11.81
N HIS A 88 -14.48 -2.25 12.38
CA HIS A 88 -14.24 -1.93 13.79
C HIS A 88 -12.80 -2.27 14.25
N VAL A 89 -11.84 -2.06 13.36
CA VAL A 89 -10.42 -2.31 13.64
C VAL A 89 -9.93 -1.33 14.71
N TYR A 90 -9.12 -1.85 15.63
CA TYR A 90 -8.45 -1.05 16.63
C TYR A 90 -7.55 -0.02 15.95
N THR A 91 -7.58 1.23 16.41
CA THR A 91 -6.73 2.27 15.82
C THR A 91 -6.44 3.30 16.89
N GLU A 92 -5.19 3.38 17.31
CA GLU A 92 -4.68 4.41 18.22
C GLU A 92 -4.74 5.79 17.57
N ASN A 93 -4.14 5.93 16.38
CA ASN A 93 -4.04 7.20 15.68
C ASN A 93 -4.72 7.15 14.31
N PHE A 94 -6.01 7.52 14.31
CA PHE A 94 -6.81 7.55 13.09
C PHE A 94 -6.30 8.56 12.05
N PHE A 95 -5.81 9.71 12.49
CA PHE A 95 -5.26 10.72 11.58
C PHE A 95 -4.01 10.20 10.84
N LEU A 96 -3.12 9.51 11.56
CA LEU A 96 -1.94 8.87 10.97
C LEU A 96 -2.36 7.79 9.96
N MET A 97 -3.40 7.02 10.26
CA MET A 97 -3.94 6.02 9.33
C MET A 97 -4.41 6.64 8.01
N ILE A 98 -5.10 7.79 8.07
CA ILE A 98 -5.50 8.54 6.86
C ILE A 98 -4.26 9.01 6.10
N MET A 99 -3.30 9.64 6.77
CA MET A 99 -2.09 10.17 6.12
C MET A 99 -1.30 9.07 5.42
N VAL A 100 -1.07 7.94 6.09
CA VAL A 100 -0.39 6.78 5.50
C VAL A 100 -1.16 6.23 4.30
N GLY A 101 -2.49 6.15 4.39
CA GLY A 101 -3.34 5.77 3.26
C GLY A 101 -3.14 6.69 2.05
N LEU A 102 -3.24 8.01 2.26
CA LEU A 102 -3.07 9.01 1.21
C LEU A 102 -1.68 8.91 0.56
N PHE A 103 -0.60 8.92 1.34
CA PHE A 103 0.76 8.81 0.82
C PHE A 103 0.99 7.50 0.06
N SER A 104 0.51 6.39 0.61
CA SER A 104 0.61 5.08 -0.05
C SER A 104 -0.15 5.05 -1.37
N SER A 105 -1.34 5.63 -1.41
CA SER A 105 -2.16 5.70 -2.62
C SER A 105 -1.51 6.51 -3.74
N ILE A 106 -0.89 7.65 -3.40
CA ILE A 106 -0.18 8.49 -4.37
C ILE A 106 1.04 7.73 -4.89
N ALA A 107 1.87 7.18 -4.00
CA ALA A 107 3.08 6.46 -4.38
C ALA A 107 2.78 5.22 -5.24
N PHE A 108 1.83 4.38 -4.82
CA PHE A 108 1.47 3.16 -5.54
C PHE A 108 0.79 3.49 -6.88
N SER A 109 -0.11 4.48 -6.91
CA SER A 109 -0.76 4.89 -8.16
C SER A 109 0.25 5.44 -9.16
N THR A 110 1.19 6.30 -8.74
CA THR A 110 2.25 6.81 -9.61
C THR A 110 3.15 5.69 -10.13
N MET A 111 3.57 4.74 -9.28
CA MET A 111 4.40 3.60 -9.72
C MET A 111 3.68 2.70 -10.71
N VAL A 112 2.46 2.26 -10.38
CA VAL A 112 1.67 1.38 -11.24
C VAL A 112 1.32 2.08 -12.55
N TYR A 113 0.89 3.34 -12.50
CA TYR A 113 0.57 4.12 -13.70
C TYR A 113 1.79 4.26 -14.62
N SER A 114 2.96 4.63 -14.07
CA SER A 114 4.19 4.77 -14.85
C SER A 114 4.59 3.47 -15.54
N MET A 115 4.46 2.34 -14.85
CA MET A 115 4.82 1.04 -15.41
C MET A 115 3.85 0.61 -16.51
N VAL A 116 2.55 0.80 -16.29
CA VAL A 116 1.51 0.47 -17.29
C VAL A 116 1.50 1.45 -18.46
N SER A 117 1.88 2.71 -18.28
CA SER A 117 1.98 3.66 -19.40
C SER A 117 3.14 3.35 -20.33
N ILE A 118 4.23 2.78 -19.81
CA ILE A 118 5.44 2.46 -20.60
C ILE A 118 5.33 1.08 -21.25
N PHE A 119 4.87 0.07 -20.50
CA PHE A 119 4.89 -1.34 -20.92
C PHE A 119 3.50 -1.91 -21.24
N GLU A 120 2.45 -1.09 -21.16
CA GLU A 120 1.06 -1.47 -21.41
C GLU A 120 0.65 -2.76 -20.70
N ASN A 121 0.25 -3.80 -21.44
CA ASN A 121 -0.20 -5.08 -20.89
C ASN A 121 0.90 -5.80 -20.11
N ILE A 122 2.17 -5.68 -20.54
CA ILE A 122 3.31 -6.22 -19.79
C ILE A 122 3.45 -5.48 -18.46
N GLY A 123 3.26 -4.16 -18.47
CA GLY A 123 3.26 -3.34 -17.26
C GLY A 123 2.20 -3.76 -16.25
N LYS A 124 1.00 -4.14 -16.71
CA LYS A 124 -0.06 -4.67 -15.83
C LYS A 124 0.37 -5.97 -15.16
N ALA A 125 0.96 -6.90 -15.92
CA ALA A 125 1.48 -8.14 -15.38
C ALA A 125 2.61 -7.89 -14.37
N MET A 126 3.53 -6.96 -14.66
CA MET A 126 4.58 -6.55 -13.74
C MET A 126 4.00 -5.98 -12.43
N ALA A 127 2.92 -5.20 -12.47
CA ALA A 127 2.32 -4.63 -11.26
C ALA A 127 1.75 -5.71 -10.32
N VAL A 128 1.19 -6.78 -10.91
CA VAL A 128 0.72 -7.96 -10.17
C VAL A 128 1.89 -8.79 -9.65
N LEU A 129 2.98 -8.95 -10.41
CA LEU A 129 4.16 -9.66 -9.92
C LEU A 129 4.86 -8.91 -8.78
N LEU A 130 4.96 -7.58 -8.90
CA LEU A 130 5.59 -6.74 -7.89
C LEU A 130 4.88 -6.82 -6.54
N ILE A 131 3.55 -6.93 -6.49
CA ILE A 131 2.87 -7.10 -5.19
C ILE A 131 3.23 -8.44 -4.53
N VAL A 132 3.38 -9.52 -5.29
CA VAL A 132 3.77 -10.84 -4.73
C VAL A 132 5.18 -10.79 -4.16
N VAL A 133 6.12 -10.18 -4.89
CA VAL A 133 7.50 -10.01 -4.44
C VAL A 133 7.58 -9.09 -3.21
N GLN A 134 6.83 -7.99 -3.20
CA GLN A 134 6.83 -7.06 -2.08
C GLN A 134 6.13 -7.64 -0.85
N LEU A 135 5.07 -8.43 -1.01
CA LEU A 135 4.36 -9.07 0.10
C LEU A 135 5.29 -10.05 0.85
N THR A 136 6.06 -10.83 0.09
CA THR A 136 7.06 -11.74 0.67
C THR A 136 8.24 -10.98 1.27
N GLY A 137 8.71 -9.91 0.61
CA GLY A 137 9.88 -9.12 1.02
C GLY A 137 9.68 -8.00 2.04
N SER A 138 8.43 -7.65 2.40
CA SER A 138 8.14 -6.51 3.30
C SER A 138 8.02 -6.89 4.78
N GLY A 139 8.01 -8.18 5.09
CA GLY A 139 7.79 -8.67 6.45
C GLY A 139 6.33 -8.57 6.91
N ALA A 140 5.40 -8.67 5.96
CA ALA A 140 3.95 -8.60 6.20
C ALA A 140 3.40 -9.83 6.94
N LEU A 141 3.96 -11.01 6.67
CA LEU A 141 3.55 -12.29 7.26
C LEU A 141 4.51 -12.79 8.34
N TYR A 142 5.82 -12.58 8.14
CA TYR A 142 6.88 -13.01 9.04
C TYR A 142 7.96 -11.94 9.16
N PRO A 143 8.73 -11.91 10.25
CA PRO A 143 9.87 -11.00 10.38
C PRO A 143 10.85 -11.17 9.21
N ILE A 144 11.30 -10.05 8.64
CA ILE A 144 12.20 -10.05 7.47
C ILE A 144 13.52 -10.79 7.74
N GLN A 145 13.91 -10.92 9.01
CA GLN A 145 15.11 -11.63 9.45
C GLN A 145 15.06 -13.13 9.13
N LEU A 146 13.86 -13.70 8.99
CA LEU A 146 13.64 -15.10 8.62
C LEU A 146 13.72 -15.35 7.10
N ASN A 147 13.73 -14.27 6.30
CA ASN A 147 13.77 -14.37 4.85
C ASN A 147 15.21 -14.50 4.32
N PRO A 148 15.38 -15.07 3.11
CA PRO A 148 16.67 -15.09 2.43
C PRO A 148 17.33 -13.71 2.35
N LEU A 149 18.67 -13.68 2.37
CA LEU A 149 19.48 -12.47 2.37
C LEU A 149 19.13 -11.51 1.21
N LEU A 150 18.73 -12.06 0.06
CA LEU A 150 18.25 -11.30 -1.09
C LEU A 150 17.12 -10.32 -0.72
N PHE A 151 16.08 -10.82 -0.05
CA PHE A 151 14.92 -9.99 0.33
C PHE A 151 15.28 -8.96 1.40
N ARG A 152 16.22 -9.27 2.29
CA ARG A 152 16.71 -8.34 3.32
C ARG A 152 17.44 -7.14 2.70
N ILE A 153 18.17 -7.35 1.61
CA ILE A 153 18.87 -6.27 0.89
C ILE A 153 17.90 -5.42 0.07
N PHE A 154 16.92 -6.04 -0.60
CA PHE A 154 15.98 -5.32 -1.46
C PHE A 154 14.80 -4.69 -0.72
N GLN A 155 14.50 -5.11 0.51
CA GLN A 155 13.39 -4.60 1.32
C GLN A 155 13.27 -3.06 1.36
N PRO A 156 14.37 -2.29 1.52
CA PRO A 156 14.29 -0.83 1.56
C PRO A 156 13.85 -0.19 0.24
N LEU A 157 13.89 -0.92 -0.87
CA LEU A 157 13.38 -0.42 -2.15
C LEU A 157 11.87 -0.64 -2.31
N PHE A 158 11.26 -1.46 -1.46
CA PHE A 158 9.84 -1.79 -1.56
C PHE A 158 9.00 -0.72 -0.84
N PRO A 159 8.21 0.09 -1.58
CA PRO A 159 7.33 1.08 -0.95
C PRO A 159 6.30 0.42 -0.03
N PHE A 160 5.95 -0.85 -0.31
CA PHE A 160 5.07 -1.67 0.53
C PHE A 160 5.56 -1.79 1.98
N THR A 161 6.88 -1.88 2.21
CA THR A 161 7.47 -1.98 3.55
C THR A 161 7.14 -0.74 4.39
N TYR A 162 7.21 0.45 3.78
CA TYR A 162 6.96 1.71 4.45
C TYR A 162 5.48 1.93 4.73
N SER A 163 4.60 1.65 3.77
CA SER A 163 3.16 1.70 3.96
C SER A 163 2.69 0.75 5.07
N LEU A 164 3.19 -0.49 5.05
CA LEU A 164 2.90 -1.48 6.07
C LEU A 164 3.32 -1.00 7.47
N SER A 165 4.53 -0.46 7.59
CA SER A 165 5.05 0.04 8.86
C SER A 165 4.26 1.25 9.35
N GLY A 166 3.91 2.20 8.47
CA GLY A 166 3.06 3.33 8.83
C GLY A 166 1.66 2.92 9.28
N PHE A 167 1.05 1.91 8.63
CA PHE A 167 -0.24 1.40 9.09
C PHE A 167 -0.11 0.67 10.43
N ARG A 168 0.99 -0.08 10.67
CA ARG A 168 1.26 -0.68 11.97
C ARG A 168 1.38 0.38 13.07
N GLU A 169 2.10 1.47 12.82
CA GLU A 169 2.20 2.60 13.75
C GLU A 169 0.86 3.30 13.97
N SER A 170 -0.01 3.38 12.96
CA SER A 170 -1.35 3.96 13.13
C SER A 170 -2.26 3.12 14.03
N ILE A 171 -2.10 1.79 13.99
CA ILE A 171 -2.94 0.83 14.72
C ILE A 171 -2.39 0.53 16.11
N GLY A 172 -1.08 0.26 16.22
CA GLY A 172 -0.41 -0.04 17.47
C GLY A 172 0.00 1.21 18.26
N GLY A 173 0.07 2.37 17.61
CA GLY A 173 0.57 3.61 18.19
C GLY A 173 1.99 3.93 17.68
N PRO A 174 2.28 5.19 17.32
CA PRO A 174 3.63 5.59 16.94
C PRO A 174 4.59 5.37 18.12
N PHE A 175 5.82 4.96 17.83
CA PHE A 175 6.87 4.84 18.84
C PHE A 175 6.99 6.19 19.59
N ALA A 176 6.77 6.16 20.91
CA ALA A 176 7.12 7.25 21.81
C ALA A 176 8.62 7.19 22.14
#